data_AF-C6E263-F1
#
_entry.id   AF-C6E263-F1
#
_cell.length_a   1.000
_cell.length_b   1.000
_cell.length_c   1.000
_cell.angle_alpha   90.00
_cell.angle_beta   90.00
_cell.angle_gamma   90.00
#
_symmetry.space_group_name_H-M   'P 1'
#
loop_
_entity.id
_entity.type
_entity.pdbx_description
1 polymer ?
#
loop_
_entity_poly.entity_id
_entity_poly.type
_entity_poly.pdbx_seq_one_letter_code
_entity_poly.pdbx_strand_id
1 'polypeptide(L)' 'MTHIETSRVNELIGINIGKVQQTAQRLTATMELEDLEAQIADLEKAIAELKESLMALPYRRVLS' A
#
# COMPACT_ATOMS: atom_id res chain seq x y z
N MET A 1 1.82 -16.24 -17.98
CA MET A 1 1.46 -16.03 -16.56
C MET A 1 0.35 -17.01 -16.25
N THR A 2 0.62 -17.98 -15.40
CA THR A 2 -0.34 -18.99 -14.96
C THR A 2 -1.33 -18.37 -13.97
N HIS A 3 -2.55 -18.89 -13.87
CA HIS A 3 -3.56 -18.40 -12.92
C HIS A 3 -3.02 -18.30 -11.47
N ILE A 4 -2.09 -19.18 -11.09
CA ILE A 4 -1.44 -19.21 -9.77
C ILE A 4 -0.56 -17.96 -9.54
N GLU A 5 0.19 -17.53 -10.56
CA GLU A 5 1.01 -16.31 -10.47
C GLU A 5 0.13 -15.07 -10.30
N THR A 6 -1.01 -15.01 -11.00
CA THR A 6 -1.98 -13.91 -10.87
C THR A 6 -2.64 -13.87 -9.49
N SER A 7 -3.04 -15.02 -8.94
CA SER A 7 -3.64 -15.08 -7.60
C SER A 7 -2.68 -14.62 -6.50
N ARG A 8 -1.41 -15.04 -6.57
CA ARG A 8 -0.37 -14.64 -5.61
C ARG A 8 -0.05 -13.15 -5.70
N VAL A 9 -0.04 -12.60 -6.92
CA VAL A 9 0.11 -11.15 -7.14
C VAL A 9 -1.04 -10.38 -6.51
N ASN A 10 -2.29 -10.82 -6.73
CA ASN A 10 -3.47 -10.16 -6.16
C ASN A 10 -3.48 -10.20 -4.63
N GLU A 11 -3.04 -11.31 -4.03
CA GLU A 11 -2.90 -11.44 -2.59
C GLU A 11 -1.87 -10.46 -2.03
N LEU A 12 -0.70 -10.33 -2.67
CA LEU A 12 0.34 -9.41 -2.26
C LEU A 12 -0.10 -7.93 -2.37
N ILE A 13 -0.81 -7.57 -3.44
CA ILE A 13 -1.44 -6.25 -3.58
C ILE A 13 -2.45 -6.02 -2.46
N GLY A 14 -3.32 -7.01 -2.19
CA GLY A 14 -4.33 -6.93 -1.15
C GLY A 14 -3.73 -6.71 0.24
N ILE A 15 -2.64 -7.41 0.56
CA ILE A 15 -1.88 -7.22 1.82
C ILE A 15 -1.36 -5.79 1.92
N ASN A 16 -0.74 -5.26 0.87
CA ASN A 16 -0.16 -3.92 0.91
C ASN A 16 -1.23 -2.82 0.96
N ILE A 17 -2.37 -2.99 0.27
CA ILE A 17 -3.54 -2.12 0.43
C ILE A 17 -4.04 -2.15 1.88
N GLY A 18 -4.12 -3.33 2.48
CA GLY A 18 -4.53 -3.50 3.88
C GLY A 18 -3.62 -2.73 4.85
N LYS A 19 -2.30 -2.80 4.65
CA LYS A 19 -1.33 -2.02 5.46
C LYS A 19 -1.54 -0.52 5.35
N VAL A 20 -1.76 0.00 4.13
CA VAL A 20 -2.04 1.43 3.90
C VAL A 20 -3.32 1.83 4.63
N GLN A 21 -4.39 1.04 4.50
CA GLN A 21 -5.66 1.32 5.18
C GLN A 21 -5.52 1.30 6.70
N GLN A 22 -4.83 0.31 7.26
CA GLN A 22 -4.61 0.22 8.71
C GLN A 22 -3.79 1.40 9.24
N THR A 23 -2.79 1.84 8.50
CA THR A 23 -1.96 2.99 8.89
C THR A 23 -2.76 4.28 8.81
N ALA A 24 -3.54 4.46 7.73
CA ALA A 24 -4.41 5.61 7.58
C ALA A 24 -5.51 5.69 8.66
N GLN A 25 -6.06 4.55 9.10
CA GLN A 25 -7.06 4.50 10.18
C GLN A 25 -6.51 4.94 11.54
N ARG A 26 -5.18 4.94 11.73
CA ARG A 26 -4.54 5.42 12.96
C ARG A 26 -4.38 6.94 12.99
N LEU A 27 -4.48 7.61 11.84
CA LEU A 27 -4.43 9.07 11.78
C LEU A 27 -5.71 9.67 12.35
N THR A 28 -5.56 10.48 13.40
CA THR A 28 -6.64 11.28 13.98
C THR A 28 -6.19 12.72 14.17
N ALA A 29 -7.11 13.67 14.04
CA ALA A 29 -6.85 15.10 14.23
C ALA A 29 -6.52 15.46 15.69
N THR A 30 -6.70 14.52 16.61
CA THR A 30 -6.44 14.70 18.05
C THR A 30 -5.06 14.18 18.48
N MET A 31 -4.20 13.77 17.55
CA MET A 31 -2.85 13.32 17.86
C MET A 31 -1.96 14.52 18.18
N GLU A 32 -0.95 14.29 19.03
CA GLU A 32 0.16 15.22 19.16
C GLU A 32 0.93 15.31 17.82
N LEU A 33 1.54 16.46 17.56
CA LEU A 33 2.19 16.74 16.28
C LEU A 33 3.29 15.71 15.95
N GLU A 34 4.12 15.36 16.93
CA GLU A 34 5.20 14.37 16.75
C GLU A 34 4.66 12.98 16.38
N ASP A 35 3.57 12.55 17.03
CA ASP A 35 2.92 11.29 16.72
C ASP A 35 2.26 11.31 15.33
N LEU A 36 1.68 12.45 14.95
CA LEU A 36 1.09 12.65 13.63
C LEU A 36 2.15 12.58 12.53
N GLU A 37 3.30 13.23 12.72
CA GLU A 37 4.44 13.16 11.81
C GLU A 37 4.97 11.73 11.65
N ALA A 38 5.10 11.00 12.76
CA ALA A 38 5.51 9.60 12.72
C ALA A 38 4.51 8.71 11.96
N GLN A 39 3.20 8.87 12.21
CA GLN A 39 2.17 8.11 11.49
C GLN A 39 2.11 8.46 10.00
N ILE A 40 2.35 9.74 9.64
CA ILE A 40 2.45 10.16 8.24
C ILE A 40 3.64 9.47 7.57
N ALA A 41 4.81 9.46 8.20
CA ALA A 41 6.00 8.80 7.66
C ALA A 41 5.76 7.29 7.44
N ASP A 42 5.09 6.62 8.38
CA ASP A 42 4.71 5.22 8.24
C ASP A 42 3.72 4.99 7.09
N LEU A 43 2.76 5.90 6.91
CA LEU A 43 1.80 5.84 5.79
C LEU A 43 2.50 6.03 4.45
N GLU A 44 3.42 7.00 4.34
CA GLU A 44 4.21 7.25 3.15
C GLU A 44 5.05 6.02 2.77
N LYS A 45 5.67 5.37 3.76
CA LYS A 45 6.40 4.13 3.56
C LYS A 45 5.50 3.00 3.05
N ALA A 46 4.33 2.79 3.66
CA ALA A 46 3.38 1.77 3.21
C ALA A 46 2.89 2.02 1.78
N ILE A 47 2.68 3.30 1.41
CA ILE A 47 2.34 3.69 0.05
C ILE A 47 3.49 3.41 -0.92
N ALA A 48 4.74 3.68 -0.53
CA ALA A 48 5.90 3.39 -1.35
C ALA A 48 6.04 1.87 -1.62
N GLU A 49 5.90 1.03 -0.59
CA GLU A 49 5.91 -0.44 -0.73
C GLU A 49 4.82 -0.94 -1.69
N LEU A 50 3.62 -0.38 -1.62
CA LEU A 50 2.53 -0.71 -2.54
C LEU A 50 2.88 -0.29 -3.98
N LYS A 51 3.41 0.91 -4.18
CA LYS A 51 3.83 1.41 -5.50
C LYS A 51 4.92 0.53 -6.11
N GLU A 52 5.95 0.18 -5.34
CA GLU A 52 7.01 -0.72 -5.79
C GLU A 52 6.45 -2.09 -6.20
N SER A 53 5.55 -2.63 -5.37
CA SER A 53 4.90 -3.91 -5.67
C SER A 53 4.10 -3.85 -6.97
N LEU A 54 3.38 -2.76 -7.22
CA LEU A 54 2.63 -2.53 -8.46
C LEU A 54 3.54 -2.32 -9.67
N MET A 55 4.67 -1.62 -9.51
CA MET A 55 5.66 -1.40 -10.57
C MET A 55 6.40 -2.69 -10.95
N ALA A 56 6.58 -3.60 -10.00
CA ALA A 56 7.14 -4.93 -10.24
C ALA A 56 6.16 -5.84 -10.99
N LEU A 57 4.88 -5.49 -11.07
CA LEU A 57 3.92 -6.22 -11.89
C LEU A 57 4.14 -5.89 -13.36
N PRO A 58 4.15 -6.90 -14.23
CA PRO A 58 4.35 -6.71 -15.66
C PRO A 58 3.14 -6.06 -16.38
N TYR A 59 2.36 -5.18 -15.73
CA TYR A 59 1.15 -4.61 -16.31
C TYR A 59 1.47 -3.67 -17.49
N ARG A 60 1.15 -4.17 -18.69
CA ARG A 60 0.71 -3.37 -19.84
C ARG A 60 -0.37 -2.41 -19.31
N ARG A 61 -0.10 -1.10 -19.33
CA ARG A 61 -1.09 -0.06 -19.00
C ARG A 61 -2.39 -0.35 -19.75
N VAL A 62 -3.40 -0.90 -19.08
CA VAL A 62 -4.77 -0.81 -19.57
C VAL A 62 -5.27 0.52 -19.06
N LEU A 63 -4.99 1.56 -19.84
CA LEU A 63 -5.74 2.80 -19.77
C LEU A 63 -7.15 2.46 -20.27
N SER A 64 -8.13 2.52 -19.38
CA SER A 64 -9.55 2.60 -19.72
C SER A 64 -10.10 3.90 -19.17
#